data_AF-A0A947G9Z1-F1
#
_entry.id   AF-A0A947G9Z1-F1
#
_cell.length_a   1.000
_cell.length_b   1.000
_cell.length_c   1.000
_cell.angle_alpha   90.00
_cell.angle_beta   90.00
_cell.angle_gamma   90.00
#
_symmetry.space_group_name_H-M   'P 1'
#
loop_
_entity.id
_entity.type
_entity.pdbx_description
1 polymer ?
#
loop_
_entity_poly.entity_id
_entity_poly.type
_entity_poly.pdbx_seq_one_letter_code
_entity_poly.pdbx_strand_id
1 'polypeptide(L)'
;MPEFAAAERLPDGDVLGLPAKVYRIRVNGETLFRLAGIAPDDAAFRAFAALPATITVKLLDDPARIGEIEGRWLVPVPGAGYALQEVFFRFFHYGDPSIAIRPPEDIERYLAP
;
A
#
# COMPACT_ATOMS: atom_id res chain seq x y z
N MET A 1 4.26 -9.20 11.70
CA MET A 1 4.91 -7.91 11.38
C MET A 1 4.77 -6.98 12.58
N PRO A 2 5.86 -6.66 13.30
CA PRO A 2 5.80 -5.87 14.54
C PRO A 2 5.17 -4.48 14.37
N GLU A 3 5.19 -3.92 13.16
CA GLU A 3 4.60 -2.64 12.80
C GLU A 3 3.07 -2.66 12.97
N PHE A 4 2.44 -3.79 12.69
CA PHE A 4 0.99 -3.98 12.84
C PHE A 4 0.58 -4.13 14.30
N ALA A 5 1.51 -4.50 15.20
CA ALA A 5 1.24 -4.53 16.64
C ALA A 5 1.10 -3.11 17.23
N ALA A 6 1.70 -2.11 16.57
CA ALA A 6 1.58 -0.69 16.94
C ALA A 6 0.43 0.02 16.20
N ALA A 7 -0.46 -0.73 15.54
CA ALA A 7 -1.57 -0.14 14.81
C ALA A 7 -2.57 0.54 15.76
N GLU A 8 -2.94 1.76 15.42
CA GLU A 8 -3.99 2.52 16.09
C GLU A 8 -5.34 2.14 15.50
N ARG A 9 -6.29 1.72 16.35
CA ARG A 9 -7.67 1.52 15.94
C ARG A 9 -8.37 2.87 15.79
N LEU A 10 -8.83 3.17 14.58
CA LEU A 10 -9.66 4.33 14.28
C LEU A 10 -11.15 3.98 14.37
N PRO A 11 -12.08 4.95 14.30
CA PRO A 11 -13.50 4.64 14.12
C PRO A 11 -13.76 3.75 12.91
N ASP A 12 -14.80 2.92 13.01
CA ASP A 12 -15.25 2.05 11.91
C ASP A 12 -15.67 2.89 10.70
N GLY A 13 -15.55 2.30 9.52
CA GLY A 13 -15.97 2.91 8.27
C GLY A 13 -16.57 1.86 7.36
N ASP A 14 -16.56 2.14 6.06
CA ASP A 14 -16.97 1.19 5.05
C ASP A 14 -15.96 1.12 3.90
N VAL A 15 -16.05 0.02 3.15
CA VAL A 15 -15.43 -0.15 1.84
C VAL A 15 -16.51 -0.68 0.92
N LEU A 16 -16.89 0.11 -0.10
CA LEU A 16 -17.94 -0.26 -1.06
C LEU A 16 -19.28 -0.62 -0.38
N GLY A 17 -19.65 0.12 0.67
CA GLY A 17 -20.88 -0.11 1.43
C GLY A 17 -20.83 -1.31 2.39
N LEU A 18 -19.70 -2.01 2.50
CA LEU A 18 -19.49 -3.07 3.48
C LEU A 18 -18.81 -2.51 4.74
N PRO A 19 -19.31 -2.83 5.95
CA PRO A 19 -18.68 -2.40 7.20
C PRO A 19 -17.21 -2.83 7.28
N ALA A 20 -16.36 -1.92 7.77
CA ALA A 20 -14.93 -2.14 7.83
C ALA A 20 -14.30 -1.64 9.14
N LYS A 21 -13.43 -2.46 9.72
CA LYS A 21 -12.56 -2.07 10.83
C LYS A 21 -11.35 -1.32 10.30
N VAL A 22 -11.07 -0.14 10.84
CA VAL A 22 -10.05 0.77 10.31
C VAL A 22 -8.85 0.85 11.25
N TYR A 23 -7.66 0.58 10.71
CA TYR A 23 -6.40 0.60 11.45
C TYR A 23 -5.42 1.55 10.79
N ARG A 24 -4.75 2.37 11.58
CA ARG A 24 -3.68 3.26 11.11
C ARG A 24 -2.35 2.82 11.67
N ILE A 25 -1.36 2.72 10.80
CA ILE A 25 0.02 2.40 11.12
C ILE A 25 0.86 3.61 10.74
N ARG A 26 1.56 4.16 11.71
CA ARG A 26 2.57 5.21 11.47
C ARG A 26 3.93 4.55 11.31
N VAL A 27 4.58 4.83 10.21
CA VAL A 27 5.87 4.28 9.83
C VAL A 27 6.77 5.41 9.31
N ASN A 28 8.03 5.07 9.01
CA ASN A 28 8.90 5.94 8.22
C ASN A 28 9.09 5.33 6.82
N GLY A 29 9.75 6.08 5.95
CA GLY A 29 10.00 5.65 4.58
C GLY A 29 10.78 4.34 4.47
N GLU A 30 11.77 4.14 5.34
CA GLU A 30 12.54 2.88 5.40
C GLU A 30 11.64 1.66 5.66
N THR A 31 10.75 1.79 6.65
CA THR A 31 9.80 0.73 6.99
C THR A 31 8.79 0.52 5.87
N LEU A 32 8.27 1.59 5.26
CA LEU A 32 7.33 1.50 4.14
C LEU A 32 7.93 0.69 2.99
N PHE A 33 9.17 0.99 2.59
CA PHE A 33 9.83 0.29 1.49
C PHE A 33 10.12 -1.19 1.80
N ARG A 34 10.52 -1.49 3.03
CA ARG A 34 10.66 -2.87 3.50
C ARG A 34 9.33 -3.63 3.42
N LEU A 35 8.21 -3.01 3.82
CA LEU A 35 6.88 -3.60 3.70
C LEU A 35 6.47 -3.82 2.23
N ALA A 36 6.91 -2.94 1.34
CA ALA A 36 6.67 -3.03 -0.10
C ALA A 36 7.62 -4.00 -0.83
N GLY A 37 8.64 -4.54 -0.15
CA GLY A 37 9.66 -5.40 -0.77
C GLY A 37 10.60 -4.68 -1.74
N ILE A 38 10.75 -3.36 -1.59
CA ILE A 38 11.58 -2.53 -2.47
C ILE A 38 12.95 -2.35 -1.82
N ALA A 39 14.01 -2.72 -2.53
CA ALA A 39 15.38 -2.54 -2.07
C ALA A 39 15.80 -1.06 -2.22
N PRO A 40 16.45 -0.48 -1.20
CA PRO A 40 16.94 0.89 -1.28
C PRO A 40 18.27 0.98 -2.02
N ASP A 41 18.28 1.41 -3.28
CA ASP A 41 19.52 1.51 -4.06
C ASP A 41 19.94 2.93 -4.45
N ASP A 42 19.10 3.96 -4.29
CA ASP A 42 19.41 5.33 -4.70
C ASP A 42 19.54 6.36 -3.54
N ALA A 43 20.27 7.46 -3.77
CA ALA A 43 20.29 8.64 -2.91
C ALA A 43 18.89 9.23 -2.63
N ALA A 44 17.97 9.13 -3.58
CA ALA A 44 16.56 9.50 -3.38
C ALA A 44 15.91 8.70 -2.25
N PHE A 45 16.27 7.42 -2.07
CA PHE A 45 15.79 6.61 -0.96
C PHE A 45 16.27 7.16 0.38
N ARG A 46 17.54 7.55 0.51
CA ARG A 46 18.07 8.09 1.78
C ARG A 46 17.31 9.35 2.22
N ALA A 47 16.95 10.20 1.25
CA ALA A 47 16.17 11.40 1.51
C ALA A 47 14.73 11.09 1.95
N PHE A 48 14.20 9.93 1.55
CA PHE A 48 12.87 9.45 1.93
C PHE A 48 12.85 8.62 3.22
N ALA A 49 13.91 7.89 3.54
CA ALA A 49 13.94 6.86 4.57
C ALA A 49 13.47 7.34 5.95
N ALA A 50 13.85 8.57 6.32
CA ALA A 50 13.50 9.19 7.60
C ALA A 50 12.15 9.92 7.59
N LEU A 51 11.52 10.10 6.42
CA LEU A 51 10.27 10.86 6.31
C LEU A 51 9.09 10.06 6.86
N PRO A 52 8.10 10.75 7.47
CA PRO A 52 6.92 10.09 7.98
C PRO A 52 6.07 9.53 6.85
N ALA A 53 5.55 8.33 7.08
CA ALA A 53 4.61 7.65 6.22
C ALA A 53 3.47 7.07 7.07
N THR A 54 2.27 7.04 6.51
CA THR A 54 1.09 6.46 7.16
C THR A 54 0.49 5.42 6.24
N ILE A 55 0.14 4.27 6.81
CA ILE A 55 -0.63 3.22 6.13
C ILE A 55 -1.93 3.07 6.90
N THR A 56 -3.06 3.29 6.24
CA THR A 56 -4.38 2.97 6.76
C THR A 56 -4.86 1.70 6.08
N VAL A 57 -5.26 0.71 6.88
CA VAL A 57 -5.81 -0.56 6.41
C VAL A 57 -7.26 -0.66 6.87
N LYS A 58 -8.17 -0.93 5.93
CA LYS A 58 -9.56 -1.24 6.22
C LYS A 58 -9.81 -2.73 6.01
N LEU A 59 -10.25 -3.41 7.06
CA LEU A 59 -10.54 -4.83 7.06
C LEU A 59 -12.05 -5.05 7.00
N LEU A 60 -12.49 -5.82 6.00
CA LEU A 60 -13.87 -6.29 5.90
C LEU A 60 -14.08 -7.50 6.80
N ASP A 61 -15.25 -7.58 7.42
CA ASP A 61 -15.68 -8.77 8.15
C ASP A 61 -16.33 -9.79 7.18
N ASP A 62 -16.14 -11.06 7.48
CA ASP A 62 -16.76 -12.25 6.86
C ASP A 62 -16.63 -12.44 5.31
N PRO A 63 -15.65 -13.25 4.86
CA PRO A 63 -14.40 -13.59 5.54
C PRO A 63 -13.55 -12.35 5.86
N ALA A 64 -12.61 -12.49 6.79
CA ALA A 64 -11.64 -11.44 7.07
C ALA A 64 -10.75 -11.20 5.84
N ARG A 65 -10.85 -10.00 5.24
CA ARG A 65 -10.09 -9.60 4.04
C ARG A 65 -9.72 -8.13 4.11
N ILE A 66 -8.62 -7.77 3.45
CA ILE A 66 -8.22 -6.38 3.27
C ILE A 66 -9.10 -5.76 2.20
N GLY A 67 -10.04 -4.90 2.57
CA GLY A 67 -10.90 -4.18 1.63
C GLY A 67 -10.22 -2.96 1.01
N GLU A 68 -9.41 -2.25 1.80
CA GLU A 68 -8.71 -1.05 1.34
C GLU A 68 -7.36 -0.87 2.03
N ILE A 69 -6.38 -0.37 1.28
CA ILE A 69 -5.11 0.16 1.79
C ILE A 69 -4.96 1.58 1.26
N GLU A 70 -4.74 2.52 2.16
CA GLU A 70 -4.33 3.89 1.85
C GLU A 70 -2.93 4.13 2.39
N GLY A 71 -2.02 4.52 1.52
CA GLY A 71 -0.66 4.92 1.86
C GLY A 71 -0.46 6.40 1.62
N ARG A 72 0.11 7.12 2.58
CA ARG A 72 0.44 8.55 2.47
C ARG A 72 1.86 8.81 2.94
N TRP A 73 2.67 9.47 2.14
CA TRP A 73 4.04 9.79 2.50
C TRP A 73 4.56 11.02 1.75
N LEU A 74 5.56 11.67 2.32
CA LEU A 74 6.25 12.79 1.67
C LEU A 74 7.37 12.28 0.80
N VAL A 75 7.46 12.77 -0.44
CA VAL A 75 8.55 12.50 -1.36
C VAL A 75 9.34 13.79 -1.59
N PRO A 76 10.66 13.82 -1.37
CA PRO A 76 11.46 14.99 -1.69
C PRO A 76 11.53 15.18 -3.21
N VAL A 77 11.29 16.40 -3.68
CA VAL A 77 11.35 16.77 -5.09
C VAL A 77 12.46 17.80 -5.29
N PRO A 78 13.54 17.47 -6.02
CA PRO A 78 14.62 18.41 -6.30
C PRO A 78 14.09 19.73 -6.90
N GLY A 79 14.41 20.85 -6.26
CA GLY A 79 14.01 22.19 -6.70
C GLY A 79 12.55 22.60 -6.38
N ALA A 80 11.71 21.68 -5.88
CA ALA A 80 10.31 21.96 -5.54
C ALA A 80 9.93 21.65 -4.08
N GLY A 81 10.88 21.17 -3.27
CA GLY A 81 10.64 20.86 -1.85
C GLY A 81 10.13 19.45 -1.66
N TYR A 82 8.86 19.29 -1.30
CA TYR A 82 8.23 18.00 -1.03
C TYR A 82 6.89 17.86 -1.75
N ALA A 83 6.62 16.66 -2.27
CA ALA A 83 5.30 16.25 -2.70
C ALA A 83 4.66 15.34 -1.64
N LEU A 84 3.36 15.50 -1.38
CA LEU A 84 2.58 14.48 -0.69
C LEU A 84 2.12 13.46 -1.73
N GLN A 85 2.59 12.22 -1.60
CA GLN A 85 2.12 11.11 -2.41
C GLN A 85 1.07 10.32 -1.64
N GLU A 86 -0.04 10.03 -2.30
CA GLU A 86 -1.16 9.27 -1.77
C GLU A 86 -1.47 8.12 -2.72
N VAL A 87 -1.50 6.89 -2.19
CA VAL A 87 -1.74 5.67 -2.96
C VAL A 87 -2.91 4.93 -2.35
N PHE A 88 -3.89 4.59 -3.18
CA PHE A 88 -5.12 3.93 -2.75
C PHE A 88 -5.29 2.61 -3.50
N PHE A 89 -5.40 1.53 -2.74
CA PHE A 89 -5.80 0.22 -3.25
C PHE A 89 -7.15 -0.13 -2.66
N ARG A 90 -8.12 -0.40 -3.53
CA ARG A 90 -9.42 -0.93 -3.12
C ARG A 90 -9.62 -2.28 -3.77
N PHE A 91 -9.87 -3.28 -2.95
CA PHE A 91 -10.00 -4.67 -3.37
C PHE A 91 -11.47 -5.05 -3.38
N PHE A 92 -11.89 -5.71 -4.45
CA PHE A 92 -13.25 -6.20 -4.64
C PHE A 92 -13.23 -7.46 -5.47
N HIS A 93 -14.33 -8.23 -5.42
CA HIS A 93 -14.52 -9.43 -6.23
C HIS A 93 -13.37 -10.46 -6.10
N TYR A 94 -13.08 -10.84 -4.85
CA TYR A 94 -12.02 -11.79 -4.53
C TYR A 94 -12.29 -13.18 -5.10
N GLY A 95 -11.25 -13.84 -5.60
CA GLY A 95 -11.35 -15.20 -6.12
C GLY A 95 -12.19 -15.31 -7.39
N ASP A 96 -12.31 -14.23 -8.16
CA ASP A 96 -13.04 -14.24 -9.42
C ASP A 96 -12.49 -15.32 -10.37
N PRO A 97 -13.28 -16.36 -10.69
CA PRO A 97 -12.84 -17.41 -11.60
C PRO A 97 -12.67 -16.92 -13.05
N SER A 98 -13.19 -15.73 -13.38
CA SER A 98 -13.00 -15.11 -14.70
C SER A 98 -11.60 -14.53 -14.90
N ILE A 99 -10.88 -14.26 -13.81
CA ILE A 99 -9.50 -13.78 -13.86
C ILE A 99 -8.57 -14.98 -14.07
N ALA A 100 -8.29 -15.28 -15.33
CA ALA A 100 -7.23 -16.21 -15.71
C ALA A 100 -5.88 -15.47 -15.74
N ILE A 101 -5.00 -15.77 -14.78
CA ILE A 101 -3.61 -15.33 -14.85
C ILE A 101 -2.98 -16.04 -16.05
N ARG A 102 -2.66 -15.29 -17.10
CA ARG A 102 -1.98 -15.84 -18.27
C ARG A 102 -0.57 -16.26 -17.88
N PRO A 103 -0.06 -17.36 -18.44
CA PRO A 103 1.29 -17.79 -18.16
C PRO A 103 2.29 -16.75 -18.73
N PRO A 104 3.49 -16.61 -18.14
CA PRO A 104 4.44 -15.56 -18.51
C PRO A 104 4.75 -15.47 -20.00
N GLU A 105 4.83 -16.61 -20.71
CA GLU A 105 5.08 -16.70 -22.15
C GLU A 105 4.05 -15.92 -23.00
N ASP A 106 2.80 -15.81 -22.54
CA ASP A 106 1.74 -15.07 -23.23
C ASP A 106 1.87 -13.55 -23.09
N ILE A 107 2.65 -13.10 -22.09
CA ILE A 107 2.90 -11.69 -21.78
C ILE A 107 4.21 -11.24 -22.42
N GLU A 108 5.24 -12.08 -22.42
CA GLU A 108 6.57 -11.79 -22.97
C GLU A 108 6.53 -11.31 -24.43
N ARG A 109 5.59 -11.81 -25.24
CA ARG A 109 5.38 -11.36 -26.63
C ARG A 109 5.02 -9.87 -26.76
N TYR A 110 4.54 -9.24 -25.70
CA TYR A 110 4.20 -7.80 -25.66
C TYR A 110 5.31 -6.95 -25.02
N LEU A 111 6.34 -7.59 -24.46
CA LEU A 111 7.49 -6.91 -23.85
C LEU A 111 8.68 -6.79 -24.81
N ALA A 112 8.63 -7.49 -25.95
CA ALA A 112 9.59 -7.29 -27.03
C ALA A 112 9.28 -5.97 -27.77
N PRO A 113 10.31 -5.15 -28.09
CA PRO A 113 10.15 -3.90 -28.84
C PRO A 113 9.66 -4.08 -30.27
#